data_AF-A0A7I4XYM9-F1
#
_entry.id   AF-A0A7I4XYM9-F1
#
_cell.length_a   1.000
_cell.length_b   1.000
_cell.length_c   1.000
_cell.angle_alpha   90.00
_cell.angle_beta   90.00
_cell.angle_gamma   90.00
#
_symmetry.space_group_name_H-M   'P 1'
#
loop_
_entity.id
_entity.type
_entity.pdbx_description
1 polymer ?
#
loop_
_entity_poly.entity_id
_entity_poly.type
_entity_poly.pdbx_seq_one_letter_code
_entity_poly.pdbx_strand_id
1 'polypeptide(L)'
;MEVDDSGVVSDKEESKTTVEIKGLPKSGRWWKNTRNARHSAVVKVKPLKSSWEKKMADKAKLKQAKLLQQEIRDRQLQEKQEKIERKKEQEKRRLENERKGEVVQVIRNTAKLRKAKKKQLRMIVKRDTN
;
A
#
# COMPACT_ATOMS: atom_id res chain seq x y z
N MET A 1 -22.36 -67.38 56.71
CA MET A 1 -20.90 -67.52 56.68
C MET A 1 -20.40 -66.30 55.94
N GLU A 2 -20.00 -65.30 56.70
CA GLU A 2 -19.27 -64.12 56.22
C GLU A 2 -17.91 -64.58 55.68
N VAL A 3 -17.48 -64.01 54.56
CA VAL A 3 -16.06 -63.87 54.22
C VAL A 3 -15.91 -62.66 53.32
N ASP A 4 -15.18 -61.68 53.85
CA ASP A 4 -14.70 -60.44 53.29
C ASP A 4 -13.74 -60.60 52.09
N ASP A 5 -13.45 -59.43 51.51
CA ASP A 5 -12.16 -59.04 50.92
C ASP A 5 -11.84 -59.59 49.52
N SER A 6 -11.70 -58.79 48.48
CA SER A 6 -10.74 -57.68 48.40
C SER A 6 -10.95 -56.90 47.10
N GLY A 7 -10.89 -55.57 47.20
CA GLY A 7 -10.85 -54.69 46.04
C GLY A 7 -9.54 -54.84 45.28
N VAL A 8 -9.61 -55.20 44.01
CA VAL A 8 -8.46 -55.09 43.10
C VAL A 8 -8.33 -53.64 42.65
N VAL A 9 -7.49 -52.91 43.37
CA VAL A 9 -6.85 -51.68 42.89
C VAL A 9 -6.00 -52.03 41.67
N SER A 10 -6.49 -51.67 40.48
CA SER A 10 -5.70 -51.78 39.26
C SER A 10 -4.72 -50.60 39.23
N ASP A 11 -3.48 -50.85 39.64
CA ASP A 11 -2.37 -49.93 39.48
C ASP A 11 -2.24 -49.52 38.02
N LYS A 12 -2.48 -48.23 37.75
CA LYS A 12 -2.30 -47.60 36.46
C LYS A 12 -0.83 -47.23 36.36
N GLU A 13 -0.01 -48.14 35.83
CA GLU A 13 1.39 -47.88 35.52
C GLU A 13 1.48 -46.70 34.54
N GLU A 14 1.84 -45.52 35.07
CA GLU A 14 2.26 -44.38 34.26
C GLU A 14 3.59 -44.72 33.59
N SER A 15 3.52 -45.20 32.35
CA SER A 15 4.69 -45.34 31.49
C SER A 15 5.33 -43.97 31.31
N LYS A 16 6.44 -43.72 32.01
CA LYS A 16 7.31 -42.55 31.80
C LYS A 16 7.79 -42.55 30.35
N THR A 17 7.13 -41.78 29.49
CA THR A 17 7.71 -41.40 28.19
C THR A 17 8.94 -40.56 28.49
N THR A 18 10.13 -41.14 28.32
CA THR A 18 11.40 -40.41 28.38
C THR A 18 11.40 -39.38 27.26
N VAL A 19 11.05 -38.13 27.57
CA VAL A 19 11.16 -37.02 26.61
C VAL A 19 12.65 -36.77 26.42
N GLU A 20 13.21 -37.21 25.30
CA GLU A 20 14.56 -36.84 24.89
C GLU A 20 14.64 -35.31 24.73
N ILE A 21 15.26 -34.62 25.69
CA ILE A 21 15.50 -33.18 25.60
C ILE A 21 16.69 -32.96 24.66
N LYS A 22 16.41 -32.68 23.39
CA LYS A 22 17.43 -32.30 22.40
C LYS A 22 17.75 -30.80 22.52
N GLY A 23 19.04 -30.47 22.50
CA GLY A 23 19.52 -29.08 22.50
C GLY A 23 19.26 -28.35 21.17
N LEU A 24 19.48 -27.02 21.17
CA LEU A 24 19.40 -26.22 19.95
C LEU A 24 20.48 -26.66 18.94
N PRO A 25 20.18 -26.61 17.62
CA PRO A 25 21.18 -26.91 16.61
C PRO A 25 22.34 -25.91 16.71
N LYS A 26 23.58 -26.39 16.57
CA LYS A 26 24.82 -25.59 16.72
C LYS A 26 24.82 -24.27 15.92
N SER A 27 24.13 -24.24 14.78
CA SER A 27 24.03 -23.04 13.92
C SER A 27 22.79 -22.16 14.15
N GLY A 28 21.89 -22.49 15.07
CA GLY A 28 20.66 -21.72 15.37
C GLY A 28 19.61 -21.63 14.24
N ARG A 29 19.90 -22.19 13.06
CA ARG A 29 19.00 -22.15 11.90
C ARG A 29 17.78 -23.05 12.11
N TRP A 30 16.60 -22.46 12.14
CA TRP A 30 15.31 -23.12 12.41
C TRP A 30 14.99 -24.31 11.48
N TRP A 31 15.46 -24.28 10.23
CA TRP A 31 15.27 -25.38 9.26
C TRP A 31 16.15 -26.61 9.51
N LYS A 32 17.11 -26.54 10.44
CA LYS A 32 17.91 -27.69 10.89
C LYS A 32 17.34 -28.37 12.13
N ASN A 33 16.19 -27.92 12.64
CA ASN A 33 15.51 -28.61 13.73
C ASN A 33 15.07 -29.99 13.27
N THR A 34 15.29 -31.01 14.10
CA THR A 34 14.85 -32.38 13.79
C THR A 34 13.33 -32.43 13.75
N ARG A 35 12.78 -33.01 12.68
CA ARG A 35 11.34 -33.21 12.59
C ARG A 35 10.92 -34.32 13.55
N ASN A 36 10.32 -33.95 14.68
CA ASN A 36 9.89 -34.90 15.71
C ASN A 36 8.59 -35.66 15.35
N ALA A 37 7.84 -35.18 14.35
CA ALA A 37 6.62 -35.84 13.88
C ALA A 37 6.93 -37.06 13.00
N ARG A 38 6.22 -38.17 13.26
CA ARG A 38 6.29 -39.39 12.45
C ARG A 38 5.84 -39.12 11.01
N HIS A 39 6.38 -39.86 10.04
CA HIS A 39 5.96 -39.74 8.62
C HIS A 39 4.47 -40.03 8.40
N SER A 40 3.85 -40.83 9.26
CA SER A 40 2.40 -41.08 9.27
C SER A 40 1.55 -39.87 9.66
N ALA A 41 2.11 -38.85 10.33
CA ALA A 41 1.40 -37.62 10.66
C ALA A 41 1.21 -36.71 9.43
N VAL A 42 1.89 -37.01 8.31
CA VAL A 42 1.68 -36.29 7.05
C VAL A 42 0.39 -36.80 6.41
N VAL A 43 -0.67 -35.98 6.48
CA VAL A 43 -1.93 -36.26 5.80
C VAL A 43 -1.67 -36.24 4.28
N LYS A 44 -1.58 -37.41 3.67
CA LYS A 44 -1.46 -37.56 2.22
C LYS A 44 -2.81 -37.29 1.56
N VAL A 45 -3.16 -36.02 1.39
CA VAL A 45 -4.31 -35.63 0.58
C VAL A 45 -4.05 -35.91 -0.91
N LYS A 46 -5.10 -36.27 -1.66
CA LYS A 46 -4.99 -36.25 -3.13
C LYS A 46 -4.60 -34.82 -3.54
N PRO A 47 -3.56 -34.63 -4.38
CA PRO A 47 -3.27 -33.31 -4.89
C PRO A 47 -4.51 -32.81 -5.64
N LEU A 48 -5.00 -31.61 -5.30
CA LEU A 48 -6.09 -30.97 -6.02
C LEU A 48 -5.59 -30.60 -7.43
N LYS A 49 -5.54 -31.58 -8.32
CA LYS A 49 -5.20 -31.38 -9.73
C LYS A 49 -6.44 -30.79 -10.41
N SER A 50 -6.38 -29.51 -10.75
CA SER A 50 -7.36 -28.91 -11.66
C SER A 50 -7.14 -29.41 -13.08
N SER A 51 -8.23 -29.67 -13.82
CA SER A 51 -8.17 -30.00 -15.23
C SER A 51 -7.62 -28.81 -16.04
N TRP A 52 -7.04 -29.09 -17.20
CA TRP A 52 -6.52 -28.06 -18.10
C TRP A 52 -7.59 -27.03 -18.49
N GLU A 53 -8.79 -27.50 -18.77
CA GLU A 53 -9.95 -26.66 -19.08
C GLU A 53 -10.25 -25.65 -17.97
N LYS A 54 -10.26 -26.08 -16.70
CA LYS A 54 -10.45 -25.18 -15.55
C LYS A 54 -9.35 -24.12 -15.49
N LYS A 55 -8.09 -24.50 -15.71
CA LYS A 55 -6.96 -23.56 -15.75
C LYS A 55 -7.11 -22.53 -16.88
N MET A 56 -7.59 -22.95 -18.05
CA MET A 56 -7.82 -22.06 -19.18
C MET A 56 -8.99 -21.11 -18.92
N ALA A 57 -10.08 -21.59 -18.32
CA ALA A 57 -11.20 -20.76 -17.90
C ALA A 57 -10.76 -19.70 -16.87
N ASP A 58 -9.98 -20.08 -15.87
CA ASP A 58 -9.46 -19.15 -14.86
C ASP A 58 -8.51 -18.12 -15.47
N LYS A 59 -7.66 -18.54 -16.42
CA LYS A 59 -6.77 -17.63 -17.16
C LYS A 59 -7.57 -16.63 -17.99
N ALA A 60 -8.65 -17.06 -18.64
CA ALA A 60 -9.55 -16.20 -19.40
C ALA A 60 -10.24 -15.18 -18.48
N LYS A 61 -10.82 -15.63 -17.36
CA LYS A 61 -11.44 -14.75 -16.35
C LYS A 61 -10.46 -13.71 -15.81
N LEU A 62 -9.24 -14.13 -15.47
CA LEU A 62 -8.20 -13.23 -14.99
C LEU A 62 -7.81 -12.19 -16.04
N LYS A 63 -7.74 -12.58 -17.33
CA LYS A 63 -7.48 -11.65 -18.43
C LYS A 63 -8.59 -10.60 -18.53
N GLN A 64 -9.86 -11.01 -18.48
CA GLN A 64 -10.99 -10.08 -18.53
C GLN A 64 -11.00 -9.11 -17.34
N ALA A 65 -10.77 -9.61 -16.12
CA ALA A 65 -10.69 -8.78 -14.93
C ALA A 65 -9.57 -7.72 -15.03
N LYS A 66 -8.40 -8.08 -15.60
CA LYS A 66 -7.30 -7.15 -15.81
C LYS A 66 -7.62 -6.07 -16.84
N LEU A 67 -8.30 -6.43 -17.93
CA LEU A 67 -8.73 -5.47 -18.95
C LEU A 67 -9.68 -4.45 -18.34
N LEU A 68 -10.71 -4.90 -17.62
CA LEU A 68 -11.65 -4.01 -16.92
C LEU A 68 -10.93 -3.11 -15.89
N GLN A 69 -9.99 -3.67 -15.13
CA GLN A 69 -9.20 -2.88 -14.18
C GLN A 69 -8.37 -1.79 -14.89
N GLN A 70 -7.80 -2.11 -16.05
CA GLN A 70 -7.02 -1.17 -16.85
C GLN A 70 -7.91 -0.06 -17.40
N GLU A 71 -9.07 -0.39 -17.98
CA GLU A 71 -10.06 0.58 -18.47
C GLU A 71 -10.50 1.57 -17.37
N ILE A 72 -10.76 1.07 -16.16
CA ILE A 72 -11.12 1.91 -15.01
C ILE A 72 -9.97 2.86 -14.65
N ARG A 73 -8.72 2.37 -14.63
CA ARG A 73 -7.55 3.18 -14.31
C ARG A 73 -7.32 4.26 -15.36
N ASP A 74 -7.44 3.90 -16.63
CA ASP A 74 -7.20 4.81 -17.75
C ASP A 74 -8.26 5.92 -17.77
N ARG A 75 -9.53 5.58 -17.53
CA ARG A 75 -10.61 6.57 -17.37
C ARG A 75 -10.33 7.54 -16.22
N GLN A 76 -9.94 7.03 -15.05
CA GLN A 76 -9.60 7.89 -13.91
C GLN A 76 -8.40 8.79 -14.18
N LEU A 77 -7.42 8.32 -14.96
CA LEU A 77 -6.25 9.10 -15.33
C LEU A 77 -6.63 10.23 -16.30
N GLN A 78 -7.44 9.93 -17.32
CA GLN A 78 -7.96 10.91 -18.27
C GLN A 78 -8.74 12.02 -17.55
N GLU A 79 -9.69 11.66 -16.68
CA GLU A 79 -10.46 12.63 -15.91
C GLU A 79 -9.59 13.54 -15.03
N LYS A 80 -8.48 13.01 -14.49
CA LYS A 80 -7.52 13.80 -13.71
C LYS A 80 -6.71 14.74 -14.59
N GLN A 81 -6.24 14.26 -15.75
CA GLN A 81 -5.48 15.05 -16.71
C GLN A 81 -6.32 16.22 -17.24
N GLU A 82 -7.56 15.96 -17.67
CA GLU A 82 -8.50 17.00 -18.11
C GLU A 82 -8.76 18.06 -17.02
N LYS A 83 -8.93 17.64 -15.77
CA LYS A 83 -9.08 18.57 -14.64
C LYS A 83 -7.83 19.44 -14.44
N ILE A 84 -6.64 18.87 -14.61
CA ILE A 84 -5.37 19.60 -14.49
C ILE A 84 -5.21 20.58 -15.65
N GLU A 85 -5.47 20.16 -16.88
CA GLU A 85 -5.39 21.00 -18.07
C GLU A 85 -6.36 22.17 -17.99
N ARG A 86 -7.62 21.90 -17.61
CA ARG A 86 -8.63 22.94 -17.36
C ARG A 86 -8.18 23.93 -16.29
N LYS A 87 -7.58 23.46 -15.19
CA LYS A 87 -7.06 24.35 -14.14
C LYS A 87 -5.90 25.21 -14.66
N LYS A 88 -4.96 24.61 -15.39
CA LYS A 88 -3.83 25.34 -16.01
C LYS A 88 -4.31 26.40 -16.99
N GLU A 89 -5.32 26.09 -17.81
CA GLU A 89 -5.90 27.06 -18.74
C GLU A 89 -6.61 28.20 -17.99
N GLN A 90 -7.40 27.88 -16.97
CA GLN A 90 -8.05 28.91 -16.14
C GLN A 90 -7.03 29.80 -15.42
N GLU A 91 -5.93 29.24 -14.94
CA GLU A 91 -4.84 29.97 -14.30
C GLU A 91 -4.12 30.89 -15.29
N LYS A 92 -3.82 30.40 -16.50
CA LYS A 92 -3.28 31.23 -17.59
C LYS A 92 -4.20 32.38 -17.93
N ARG A 93 -5.50 32.12 -18.10
CA ARG A 93 -6.50 33.15 -18.38
C ARG A 93 -6.62 34.15 -17.24
N ARG A 94 -6.54 33.69 -15.98
CA ARG A 94 -6.53 34.57 -14.80
C ARG A 94 -5.31 35.48 -14.82
N LEU A 95 -4.13 34.94 -15.08
CA LEU A 95 -2.88 35.71 -15.13
C LEU A 95 -2.89 36.73 -16.27
N GLU A 96 -3.42 36.36 -17.44
CA GLU A 96 -3.59 37.29 -18.56
C GLU A 96 -4.61 38.38 -18.25
N ASN A 97 -5.74 38.04 -17.63
CA ASN A 97 -6.75 39.02 -17.22
C ASN A 97 -6.23 39.94 -16.11
N GLU A 98 -5.44 39.42 -15.18
CA GLU A 98 -4.77 40.22 -14.15
C GLU A 98 -3.78 41.19 -14.78
N ARG A 99 -2.97 40.73 -15.75
CA ARG A 99 -2.07 41.61 -16.52
C ARG A 99 -2.83 42.67 -17.33
N LYS A 100 -3.92 42.30 -18.00
CA LYS A 100 -4.75 43.23 -18.79
C LYS A 100 -5.54 44.21 -17.93
N GLY A 101 -6.00 43.77 -16.76
CA GLY A 101 -6.74 44.57 -15.79
C GLY A 101 -5.84 45.38 -14.85
N GLU A 102 -4.52 45.23 -14.94
CA GLU A 102 -3.58 45.99 -14.14
C GLU A 102 -3.59 47.47 -14.57
N VAL A 103 -4.33 48.28 -13.82
CA VAL A 103 -4.38 49.73 -14.02
C VAL A 103 -3.10 50.35 -13.45
N VAL A 104 -2.19 50.72 -14.34
CA VAL A 104 -0.91 51.34 -13.98
C VAL A 104 -0.97 52.86 -14.01
N GLN A 105 -0.29 53.50 -13.07
CA GLN A 105 -0.10 54.94 -13.08
C GLN A 105 1.23 55.28 -13.75
N VAL A 106 1.19 55.98 -14.88
CA VAL A 106 2.40 56.42 -15.59
C VAL A 106 3.09 57.55 -14.81
N ILE A 107 4.26 57.26 -14.25
CA ILE A 107 5.05 58.25 -13.51
C ILE A 107 5.98 58.97 -14.48
N ARG A 108 5.59 60.19 -14.89
CA ARG A 108 6.40 61.02 -15.81
C ARG A 108 7.64 61.65 -15.16
N ASN A 109 7.60 61.91 -13.84
CA ASN A 109 8.71 62.54 -13.12
C ASN A 109 9.22 61.64 -11.99
N THR A 110 10.45 61.14 -12.17
CA THR A 110 11.10 60.18 -11.26
C THR A 110 11.64 60.82 -9.98
N ALA A 111 11.84 62.14 -9.95
CA ALA A 111 12.31 62.84 -8.74
C ALA A 111 11.29 62.74 -7.59
N LYS A 112 10.00 62.55 -7.89
CA LYS A 112 8.95 62.33 -6.89
C LYS A 112 9.13 61.02 -6.12
N LEU A 113 9.59 59.95 -6.78
CA LEU A 113 9.88 58.67 -6.11
C LEU A 113 11.06 58.78 -5.14
N ARG A 114 12.08 59.58 -5.50
CA ARG A 114 13.25 59.81 -4.64
C ARG A 114 12.91 60.56 -3.36
N LYS A 115 11.80 61.31 -3.34
CA LYS A 115 11.29 62.03 -2.16
C LYS A 115 10.41 61.16 -1.25
N ALA A 116 9.98 59.99 -1.71
CA ALA A 116 9.10 59.12 -0.94
C ALA A 116 9.86 58.32 0.14
N LYS A 117 9.15 57.91 1.20
CA LYS A 117 9.74 57.12 2.29
C LYS A 117 10.10 55.72 1.80
N LYS A 118 11.24 55.18 2.27
CA LYS A 118 11.73 53.82 1.92
C LYS A 118 10.72 52.70 2.22
N LYS A 119 9.75 52.90 3.13
CA LYS A 119 8.66 51.93 3.37
C LYS A 119 7.61 51.96 2.24
N GLN A 120 7.26 53.14 1.74
CA GLN A 120 6.31 53.30 0.62
C GLN A 120 6.88 52.76 -0.69
N LEU A 121 8.18 52.96 -0.94
CA LEU A 121 8.86 52.42 -2.11
C LEU A 121 8.87 50.89 -2.18
N ARG A 122 8.72 50.18 -1.04
CA ARG A 122 8.62 48.70 -1.03
C ARG A 122 7.24 48.18 -1.44
N MET A 123 6.21 49.02 -1.37
CA MET A 123 4.85 48.65 -1.75
C MET A 123 4.58 48.88 -3.25
N ILE A 124 5.44 49.66 -3.93
CA ILE A 124 5.28 49.96 -5.36
C ILE A 124 5.89 48.82 -6.18
N VAL A 125 5.08 48.24 -7.06
CA VAL A 125 5.53 47.28 -8.09
C VAL A 125 5.71 48.04 -9.39
N LYS A 126 6.84 47.84 -10.08
CA LYS A 126 7.08 48.44 -11.40
C LYS A 126 6.52 47.52 -12.49
N ARG A 127 5.83 48.11 -13.46
CA ARG A 127 5.30 47.44 -14.65
C ARG A 127 5.67 48.24 -15.88
N ASP A 128 5.93 47.53 -16.97
CA ASP A 128 6.19 48.15 -18.26
C ASP A 128 4.87 48.46 -18.97
N THR A 129 4.85 49.56 -19.71
CA THR A 129 3.66 50.08 -20.43
C THR A 129 3.83 50.05 -21.95
N ASN A 130 4.78 49.23 -22.45
CA ASN A 130 5.11 49.10 -23.87
C ASN A 130 4.14 48.18 -24.60
#